data_AF-A0A3C0YX11-F1
#
_entry.id   AF-A0A3C0YX11-F1
#
_cell.length_a   1.000
_cell.length_b   1.000
_cell.length_c   1.000
_cell.angle_alpha   90.00
_cell.angle_beta   90.00
_cell.angle_gamma   90.00
#
_symmetry.space_group_name_H-M   'P 1'
#
loop_
_entity.id
_entity.type
_entity.pdbx_description
1 polymer ?
#
loop_
_entity_poly.entity_id
_entity_poly.type
_entity_poly.pdbx_seq_one_letter_code
_entity_poly.pdbx_strand_id
1 'polypeptide(L)'
;MSKLIGVVVDAETGQRVESRVRVLAPNGMFAHPTDAILKVGPGAPFFYSDGSFEVELGKGPVQITVERGTEYEPATVPVQMPSRGVKTVEIALRRWAVLGAIGWHPGNTHIHYDEKETRPDDRLALDPRVEDLRMTAVSILKRRELDYATNRYAPGFLTEFSSAHHYVQSGEESRHNSQPWSPGYGHIMLLNLRNVVDPLSRGVLVDSYDPDYPPLSYACDDAHRQGGIVIWCHNGQGMEAPVAAALGKLDAFNLFDPGWNDAEYDIYYRMLNAGFRLPASTGSDWFISSANRVYASTGAAFDYADWLGALQAGRTFITNGPA
;
A
#
# COMPACT_ATOMS: atom_id res chain seq x y z
N MET A 1 -33.05 17.75 4.45
CA MET A 1 -32.52 16.41 4.18
C MET A 1 -32.53 15.60 5.46
N SER A 2 -32.42 14.28 5.40
CA SER A 2 -32.17 13.44 6.57
C SER A 2 -30.68 13.12 6.64
N LYS A 3 -30.21 12.73 7.82
CA LYS A 3 -28.80 12.48 8.10
C LYS A 3 -28.62 11.03 8.51
N LEU A 4 -27.72 10.32 7.84
CA LEU A 4 -27.30 8.98 8.19
C LEU A 4 -26.04 9.08 9.05
N ILE A 5 -26.04 8.44 10.22
CA ILE A 5 -24.84 8.25 11.05
C ILE A 5 -24.52 6.76 11.05
N GLY A 6 -23.34 6.40 10.56
CA GLY A 6 -22.82 5.05 10.62
C GLY A 6 -21.76 4.92 11.70
N VAL A 7 -21.79 3.81 12.44
CA VAL A 7 -20.71 3.40 13.35
C VAL A 7 -20.27 2.01 12.93
N VAL A 8 -18.97 1.85 12.63
CA VAL A 8 -18.41 0.57 12.18
C VAL A 8 -17.67 -0.06 13.35
N VAL A 9 -18.03 -1.29 13.69
CA VAL A 9 -17.45 -2.02 14.81
C VAL A 9 -16.95 -3.39 14.38
N ASP A 10 -15.90 -3.87 15.03
CA ASP A 10 -15.51 -5.28 14.97
C ASP A 10 -16.54 -6.12 15.74
N ALA A 11 -17.08 -7.16 15.08
CA ALA A 11 -18.20 -7.93 15.61
C ALA A 11 -17.84 -8.75 16.87
N GLU A 12 -16.57 -9.06 17.08
CA GLU A 12 -16.11 -9.86 18.23
C GLU A 12 -15.75 -8.97 19.41
N THR A 13 -15.03 -7.89 19.16
CA THR A 13 -14.50 -7.00 20.23
C THR A 13 -15.43 -5.83 20.57
N GLY A 14 -16.37 -5.49 19.68
CA GLY A 14 -17.23 -4.31 19.78
C GLY A 14 -16.48 -2.98 19.64
N GLN A 15 -15.18 -3.01 19.34
CA GLN A 15 -14.38 -1.80 19.14
C GLN A 15 -14.70 -1.15 17.80
N ARG A 16 -14.63 0.18 17.76
CA ARG A 16 -14.72 0.91 16.48
C ARG A 16 -13.50 0.60 15.62
N VAL A 17 -13.74 0.41 14.33
CA VAL A 17 -12.70 0.04 13.36
C VAL A 17 -12.75 0.92 12.13
N GLU A 18 -11.60 1.43 11.73
CA GLU A 18 -11.41 2.14 10.46
C GLU A 18 -11.77 1.23 9.28
N SER A 19 -12.38 1.79 8.26
CA SER A 19 -12.89 1.03 7.12
C SER A 19 -13.11 1.93 5.91
N ARG A 20 -13.25 1.31 4.74
CA ARG A 20 -13.75 1.99 3.55
C ARG A 20 -15.25 1.76 3.46
N VAL A 21 -15.98 2.84 3.21
CA VAL A 21 -17.45 2.87 3.20
C VAL A 21 -17.96 3.36 1.85
N ARG A 22 -18.96 2.67 1.31
CA ARG A 22 -19.70 3.07 0.13
C ARG A 22 -21.17 3.23 0.49
N VAL A 23 -21.69 4.46 0.34
CA VAL A 23 -23.12 4.75 0.53
C VAL A 23 -23.72 5.04 -0.83
N LEU A 24 -24.72 4.25 -1.23
CA LEU A 24 -25.56 4.53 -2.40
C LEU A 24 -26.86 5.16 -1.96
N ALA A 25 -27.08 6.41 -2.37
CA ALA A 25 -28.30 7.16 -2.13
C ALA A 25 -29.51 6.53 -2.88
N PRO A 26 -30.76 6.96 -2.60
CA PRO A 26 -31.95 6.39 -3.24
C PRO A 26 -32.00 6.47 -4.76
N ASN A 27 -31.23 7.39 -5.36
CA ASN A 27 -31.07 7.52 -6.81
C ASN A 27 -29.92 6.67 -7.38
N GLY A 28 -29.28 5.83 -6.56
CA GLY A 28 -28.13 5.00 -6.93
C GLY A 28 -26.79 5.74 -6.98
N MET A 29 -26.75 7.04 -6.70
CA MET A 29 -25.50 7.80 -6.71
C MET A 29 -24.69 7.54 -5.45
N PHE A 30 -23.36 7.47 -5.62
CA PHE A 30 -22.43 7.43 -4.50
C PHE A 30 -22.49 8.74 -3.71
N ALA A 31 -22.68 8.62 -2.39
CA ALA A 31 -22.71 9.71 -1.45
C ALA A 31 -21.61 9.51 -0.40
N HIS A 32 -20.98 10.60 0.02
CA HIS A 32 -19.90 10.60 0.98
C HIS A 32 -19.89 11.92 1.77
N PRO A 33 -19.24 11.96 2.95
CA PRO A 33 -18.99 13.23 3.63
C PRO A 33 -18.14 14.16 2.76
N THR A 34 -18.40 15.47 2.79
CA THR A 34 -17.72 16.47 1.94
C THR A 34 -16.19 16.41 2.07
N ASP A 35 -15.70 16.23 3.30
CA ASP A 35 -14.27 16.27 3.62
C ASP A 35 -13.65 14.86 3.77
N ALA A 36 -14.27 13.83 3.21
CA ALA A 36 -13.76 12.47 3.32
C ALA A 36 -12.57 12.21 2.38
N ILE A 37 -11.58 11.43 2.85
CA ILE A 37 -10.58 10.84 1.96
C ILE A 37 -11.27 9.78 1.10
N LEU A 38 -11.07 9.86 -0.21
CA LEU A 38 -11.63 8.90 -1.16
C LEU A 38 -10.61 7.83 -1.52
N LYS A 39 -11.10 6.62 -1.74
CA LYS A 39 -10.35 5.52 -2.32
C LYS A 39 -9.86 5.94 -3.71
N VAL A 40 -8.58 5.73 -3.97
CA VAL A 40 -7.96 5.92 -5.28
C VAL A 40 -7.78 4.55 -5.94
N GLY A 41 -7.90 4.48 -7.27
CA GLY A 41 -7.73 3.23 -8.02
C GLY A 41 -9.04 2.61 -8.53
N PRO A 42 -8.94 1.45 -9.20
CA PRO A 42 -10.06 0.83 -9.94
C PRO A 42 -11.15 0.27 -9.02
N GLY A 43 -12.31 -0.07 -9.58
CA GLY A 43 -13.42 -0.67 -8.86
C GLY A 43 -14.46 0.33 -8.36
N ALA A 44 -15.28 -0.07 -7.40
CA ALA A 44 -16.33 0.78 -6.85
C ALA A 44 -15.74 1.95 -6.03
N PRO A 45 -16.41 3.11 -6.00
CA PRO A 45 -15.98 4.24 -5.18
C PRO A 45 -16.28 3.97 -3.70
N PHE A 46 -15.32 4.33 -2.85
CA PHE A 46 -15.45 4.31 -1.40
C PHE A 46 -14.83 5.59 -0.82
N PHE A 47 -15.31 5.99 0.35
CA PHE A 47 -14.64 6.97 1.21
C PHE A 47 -14.11 6.27 2.46
N TYR A 48 -13.09 6.83 3.10
CA TYR A 48 -12.53 6.28 4.31
C TYR A 48 -13.23 6.81 5.55
N SER A 49 -13.37 5.96 6.56
CA SER A 49 -13.94 6.25 7.86
C SER A 49 -12.97 5.81 8.94
N ASP A 50 -12.88 6.61 10.02
CA ASP A 50 -12.13 6.29 11.25
C ASP A 50 -12.94 5.38 12.22
N GLY A 51 -14.00 4.74 11.72
CA GLY A 51 -14.95 3.95 12.51
C GLY A 51 -16.28 4.66 12.76
N SER A 52 -16.44 5.90 12.30
CA SER A 52 -17.75 6.55 12.18
C SER A 52 -17.85 7.43 10.93
N PHE A 53 -19.07 7.66 10.45
CA PHE A 53 -19.30 8.56 9.32
C PHE A 53 -20.68 9.21 9.38
N GLU A 54 -20.81 10.33 8.68
CA GLU A 54 -22.05 11.09 8.57
C GLU A 54 -22.30 11.48 7.11
N VAL A 55 -23.48 11.17 6.57
CA VAL A 55 -23.86 11.52 5.19
C VAL A 55 -25.27 12.09 5.16
N GLU A 56 -25.46 13.22 4.49
CA GLU A 56 -26.79 13.78 4.23
C GLU A 56 -27.43 13.11 3.02
N LEU A 57 -28.67 12.64 3.18
CA LEU A 57 -29.38 11.86 2.17
C LEU A 57 -30.84 12.29 2.05
N GLY A 58 -31.45 11.93 0.92
CA GLY A 58 -32.89 12.03 0.70
C GLY A 58 -33.66 10.86 1.33
N LYS A 59 -34.99 11.02 1.44
CA LYS A 59 -35.89 9.90 1.80
C LYS A 59 -35.76 8.78 0.76
N GLY A 60 -35.63 7.54 1.21
CA GLY A 60 -35.67 6.39 0.32
C GLY A 60 -34.78 5.23 0.76
N PRO A 61 -34.73 4.14 -0.02
CA PRO A 61 -33.81 3.04 0.21
C PRO A 61 -32.37 3.51 -0.02
N VAL A 62 -31.47 3.11 0.86
CA VAL A 62 -30.03 3.37 0.80
C VAL A 62 -29.31 2.04 0.99
N GLN A 63 -28.21 1.84 0.28
CA GLN A 63 -27.34 0.69 0.48
C GLN A 63 -26.00 1.17 1.01
N ILE A 64 -25.55 0.60 2.12
CA ILE A 64 -24.23 0.84 2.69
C ILE A 64 -23.40 -0.42 2.50
N THR A 65 -22.21 -0.31 1.93
CA THR A 65 -21.20 -1.38 1.89
C THR A 65 -19.97 -0.92 2.67
N VAL A 66 -19.47 -1.76 3.56
CA VAL A 66 -18.30 -1.47 4.41
C VAL A 66 -17.30 -2.61 4.30
N GLU A 67 -16.03 -2.25 4.10
CA GLU A 67 -14.91 -3.18 3.89
C GLU A 67 -13.69 -2.74 4.72
N ARG A 68 -12.89 -3.71 5.19
CA ARG A 68 -11.65 -3.46 5.95
C ARG A 68 -10.65 -4.58 5.68
N GLY A 69 -9.54 -4.27 5.01
CA GLY A 69 -8.51 -5.27 4.66
C GLY A 69 -9.06 -6.54 3.98
N THR A 70 -8.27 -7.62 3.99
CA THR A 70 -8.66 -8.94 3.43
C THR A 70 -9.10 -9.95 4.50
N GLU A 71 -8.92 -9.62 5.78
CA GLU A 71 -9.23 -10.52 6.91
C GLU A 71 -10.66 -10.33 7.46
N TYR A 72 -11.40 -9.32 6.95
CA TYR A 72 -12.80 -9.10 7.27
C TYR A 72 -13.72 -9.42 6.10
N GLU A 73 -14.92 -9.87 6.42
CA GLU A 73 -15.98 -10.01 5.42
C GLU A 73 -16.63 -8.64 5.15
N PRO A 74 -16.85 -8.27 3.87
CA PRO A 74 -17.62 -7.09 3.52
C PRO A 74 -19.03 -7.15 4.12
N ALA A 75 -19.47 -6.06 4.77
CA ALA A 75 -20.84 -5.92 5.24
C ALA A 75 -21.65 -5.06 4.28
N THR A 76 -22.82 -5.54 3.86
CA THR A 76 -23.79 -4.75 3.09
C THR A 76 -25.10 -4.60 3.85
N VAL A 77 -25.47 -3.36 4.18
CA VAL A 77 -26.61 -3.03 5.03
C VAL A 77 -27.62 -2.15 4.26
N PRO A 78 -28.84 -2.64 4.00
CA PRO A 78 -29.92 -1.82 3.47
C PRO A 78 -30.51 -0.94 4.57
N VAL A 79 -30.72 0.34 4.27
CA VAL A 79 -31.27 1.33 5.21
C VAL A 79 -32.40 2.09 4.56
N GLN A 80 -33.56 2.16 5.22
CA GLN A 80 -34.64 3.03 4.78
C GLN A 80 -34.48 4.41 5.42
N MET A 81 -34.11 5.42 4.64
CA MET A 81 -33.94 6.79 5.12
C MET A 81 -35.28 7.52 5.28
N PRO A 82 -35.50 8.20 6.41
CA PRO A 82 -36.69 9.02 6.63
C PRO A 82 -36.61 10.33 5.83
N SER A 83 -37.71 11.08 5.77
CA SER A 83 -37.74 12.40 5.10
C SER A 83 -37.01 13.50 5.85
N ARG A 84 -36.91 13.38 7.18
CA ARG A 84 -36.22 14.31 8.08
C ARG A 84 -35.67 13.55 9.30
N GLY A 85 -34.74 14.18 10.00
CA GLY A 85 -34.14 13.62 11.22
C GLY A 85 -32.88 12.80 10.96
N VAL A 86 -32.43 12.10 12.00
CA VAL A 86 -31.20 11.32 12.02
C VAL A 86 -31.56 9.83 12.05
N LYS A 87 -30.88 9.04 11.23
CA LYS A 87 -30.91 7.58 11.27
C LYS A 87 -29.52 7.08 11.63
N THR A 88 -29.39 6.45 12.79
CA THR A 88 -28.13 5.82 13.21
C THR A 88 -28.17 4.33 12.87
N VAL A 89 -27.05 3.81 12.37
CA VAL A 89 -26.85 2.40 12.04
C VAL A 89 -25.49 1.96 12.55
N GLU A 90 -25.48 0.90 13.34
CA GLU A 90 -24.26 0.18 13.69
C GLU A 90 -24.02 -0.92 12.64
N ILE A 91 -22.78 -1.02 12.18
CA ILE A 91 -22.36 -1.95 11.12
C ILE A 91 -21.24 -2.80 11.69
N ALA A 92 -21.55 -4.05 12.00
CA ALA A 92 -20.59 -4.99 12.55
C ALA A 92 -19.84 -5.73 11.42
N LEU A 93 -18.51 -5.67 11.42
CA LEU A 93 -17.63 -6.41 10.52
C LEU A 93 -17.16 -7.69 11.20
N ARG A 94 -17.34 -8.83 10.54
CA ARG A 94 -16.85 -10.13 11.01
C ARG A 94 -15.44 -10.38 10.47
N ARG A 95 -14.47 -10.51 11.37
CA ARG A 95 -13.14 -11.01 11.02
C ARG A 95 -13.24 -12.52 10.79
N TRP A 96 -12.84 -13.00 9.61
CA TRP A 96 -12.93 -14.43 9.24
C TRP A 96 -11.60 -15.17 9.37
N ALA A 97 -10.49 -14.44 9.36
CA ALA A 97 -9.15 -14.94 9.60
C ALA A 97 -8.39 -14.04 10.57
N VAL A 98 -7.58 -14.62 11.45
CA VAL A 98 -6.75 -13.89 12.42
C VAL A 98 -5.30 -14.31 12.22
N LEU A 99 -4.73 -13.92 11.08
CA LEU A 99 -3.41 -14.42 10.67
C LEU A 99 -2.28 -13.94 11.59
N GLY A 100 -2.44 -12.74 12.18
CA GLY A 100 -1.53 -12.23 13.20
C GLY A 100 -1.41 -13.13 14.43
N ALA A 101 -2.49 -13.82 14.84
CA ALA A 101 -2.47 -14.71 16.01
C ALA A 101 -1.63 -15.98 15.79
N ILE A 102 -1.42 -16.36 14.52
CA ILE A 102 -0.53 -17.46 14.13
C ILE A 102 0.80 -16.94 13.54
N GLY A 103 1.08 -15.64 13.75
CA GLY A 103 2.36 -15.00 13.49
C GLY A 103 2.62 -14.54 12.07
N TRP A 104 1.58 -14.38 11.26
CA TRP A 104 1.65 -13.81 9.92
C TRP A 104 1.15 -12.36 9.93
N HIS A 105 2.01 -11.43 9.52
CA HIS A 105 1.69 -10.00 9.56
C HIS A 105 1.68 -9.39 8.15
N PRO A 106 0.56 -8.77 7.72
CA PRO A 106 0.42 -8.20 6.39
C PRO A 106 1.22 -6.89 6.25
N GLY A 107 1.69 -6.63 5.04
CA GLY A 107 2.25 -5.34 4.67
C GLY A 107 2.14 -5.03 3.18
N ASN A 108 2.43 -3.78 2.85
CA ASN A 108 2.54 -3.27 1.49
C ASN A 108 3.85 -2.46 1.40
N THR A 109 4.73 -2.88 0.48
CA THR A 109 6.11 -2.39 0.42
C THR A 109 6.33 -1.30 -0.63
N HIS A 110 5.31 -0.89 -1.39
CA HIS A 110 5.48 -0.01 -2.53
C HIS A 110 4.24 0.89 -2.73
N ILE A 111 4.32 2.12 -2.26
CA ILE A 111 3.27 3.15 -2.38
C ILE A 111 3.89 4.52 -2.66
N HIS A 112 3.29 5.25 -3.59
CA HIS A 112 3.53 6.65 -3.89
C HIS A 112 2.22 7.46 -3.90
N TYR A 113 2.33 8.72 -3.52
CA TYR A 113 1.32 9.76 -3.71
C TYR A 113 1.82 10.77 -4.72
N ASP A 114 0.99 11.06 -5.72
CA ASP A 114 1.30 11.94 -6.85
C ASP A 114 1.37 13.43 -6.44
N GLU A 115 1.70 14.30 -7.40
CA GLU A 115 1.76 15.75 -7.20
C GLU A 115 0.39 16.42 -6.98
N LYS A 116 -0.71 15.67 -7.13
CA LYS A 116 -2.08 16.16 -7.00
C LYS A 116 -2.70 15.79 -5.65
N GLU A 117 -2.09 14.90 -4.89
CA GLU A 117 -2.52 14.58 -3.54
C GLU A 117 -2.25 15.77 -2.60
N THR A 118 -3.33 16.35 -2.07
CA THR A 118 -3.29 17.56 -1.24
C THR A 118 -3.41 17.26 0.25
N ARG A 119 -3.80 16.03 0.61
CA ARG A 119 -4.02 15.56 1.99
C ARG A 119 -3.26 14.25 2.27
N PRO A 120 -1.93 14.18 2.01
CA PRO A 120 -1.17 12.95 2.16
C PRO A 120 -1.09 12.49 3.63
N ASP A 121 -1.10 13.41 4.61
CA ASP A 121 -1.05 13.08 6.04
C ASP A 121 -2.35 12.37 6.49
N ASP A 122 -3.51 12.90 6.11
CA ASP A 122 -4.81 12.29 6.40
C ASP A 122 -4.94 10.91 5.74
N ARG A 123 -4.46 10.79 4.51
CA ARG A 123 -4.43 9.51 3.78
C ARG A 123 -3.54 8.50 4.50
N LEU A 124 -2.29 8.85 4.80
CA LEU A 124 -1.34 7.94 5.44
C LEU A 124 -1.73 7.58 6.88
N ALA A 125 -2.48 8.45 7.57
CA ALA A 125 -3.09 8.12 8.84
C ALA A 125 -4.17 7.02 8.70
N LEU A 126 -4.92 6.98 7.61
CA LEU A 126 -6.04 6.05 7.41
C LEU A 126 -5.67 4.77 6.64
N ASP A 127 -4.85 4.86 5.59
CA ASP A 127 -4.53 3.77 4.65
C ASP A 127 -4.12 2.47 5.36
N PRO A 128 -3.12 2.45 6.27
CA PRO A 128 -2.73 1.23 6.98
C PRO A 128 -3.85 0.61 7.84
N ARG A 129 -4.75 1.45 8.37
CA ARG A 129 -5.80 1.06 9.30
C ARG A 129 -7.02 0.52 8.56
N VAL A 130 -7.41 1.19 7.49
CA VAL A 130 -8.51 0.78 6.60
C VAL A 130 -8.18 -0.56 5.92
N GLU A 131 -6.94 -0.75 5.50
CA GLU A 131 -6.50 -1.97 4.78
C GLU A 131 -5.95 -3.06 5.71
N ASP A 132 -5.97 -2.81 7.03
CA ASP A 132 -5.51 -3.68 8.12
C ASP A 132 -4.06 -4.18 7.92
N LEU A 133 -3.17 -3.29 7.50
CA LEU A 133 -1.76 -3.56 7.22
C LEU A 133 -0.90 -3.31 8.47
N ARG A 134 -0.07 -4.28 8.85
CA ARG A 134 0.89 -4.13 9.95
C ARG A 134 2.13 -3.34 9.54
N MET A 135 2.53 -3.45 8.27
CA MET A 135 3.67 -2.73 7.70
C MET A 135 3.22 -1.97 6.45
N THR A 136 3.42 -0.65 6.41
CA THR A 136 3.16 0.17 5.21
C THR A 136 4.39 1.01 4.88
N ALA A 137 4.86 0.92 3.63
CA ALA A 137 5.94 1.75 3.12
C ALA A 137 5.41 2.69 2.03
N VAL A 138 5.36 3.99 2.34
CA VAL A 138 5.30 5.05 1.32
C VAL A 138 6.72 5.33 0.85
N SER A 139 6.97 5.88 -0.33
CA SER A 139 8.35 6.03 -0.82
C SER A 139 8.64 7.29 -1.62
N ILE A 140 9.78 7.89 -1.33
CA ILE A 140 10.33 9.05 -2.04
C ILE A 140 10.64 8.62 -3.48
N LEU A 141 10.32 9.49 -4.44
CA LEU A 141 10.58 9.23 -5.86
C LEU A 141 10.86 10.54 -6.61
N LYS A 142 11.66 10.45 -7.69
CA LYS A 142 12.01 11.63 -8.51
C LYS A 142 11.64 11.44 -9.96
N ARG A 143 10.98 12.44 -10.54
CA ARG A 143 10.79 12.56 -11.99
C ARG A 143 10.79 14.03 -12.35
N ARG A 144 11.91 14.52 -12.88
CA ARG A 144 12.15 15.92 -13.18
C ARG A 144 11.82 16.77 -11.96
N GLU A 145 11.13 17.88 -12.17
CA GLU A 145 10.71 18.83 -11.14
C GLU A 145 9.29 18.56 -10.60
N LEU A 146 8.77 17.32 -10.72
CA LEU A 146 7.47 16.98 -10.12
C LEU A 146 7.58 16.94 -8.60
N ASP A 147 6.73 17.73 -7.95
CA ASP A 147 6.63 17.82 -6.49
C ASP A 147 5.67 16.76 -5.95
N TYR A 148 6.17 15.52 -5.86
CA TYR A 148 5.38 14.40 -5.34
C TYR A 148 5.02 14.61 -3.87
N ALA A 149 3.74 14.47 -3.52
CA ALA A 149 3.27 14.67 -2.15
C ALA A 149 3.95 13.74 -1.13
N THR A 150 4.49 12.60 -1.58
CA THR A 150 5.25 11.67 -0.73
C THR A 150 6.61 12.21 -0.30
N ASN A 151 7.25 13.04 -1.11
CA ASN A 151 8.64 13.46 -0.90
C ASN A 151 8.83 14.38 0.32
N ARG A 152 7.74 14.80 0.96
CA ARG A 152 7.78 15.55 2.23
C ARG A 152 8.20 14.68 3.43
N TYR A 153 8.12 13.36 3.34
CA TYR A 153 8.45 12.45 4.43
C TYR A 153 9.92 12.05 4.38
N ALA A 154 10.66 12.34 5.46
CA ALA A 154 12.04 11.87 5.62
C ALA A 154 12.09 10.32 5.63
N PRO A 155 13.17 9.71 5.10
CA PRO A 155 13.30 8.25 5.08
C PRO A 155 13.31 7.66 6.49
N GLY A 156 12.79 6.43 6.60
CA GLY A 156 12.73 5.68 7.85
C GLY A 156 11.37 5.71 8.54
N PHE A 157 11.37 5.45 9.85
CA PHE A 157 10.17 5.28 10.65
C PHE A 157 9.37 6.59 10.81
N LEU A 158 8.08 6.55 10.47
CA LEU A 158 7.19 7.71 10.58
C LEU A 158 6.38 7.62 11.88
N THR A 159 6.88 8.30 12.91
CA THR A 159 6.29 8.26 14.26
C THR A 159 4.85 8.77 14.29
N GLU A 160 4.52 9.79 13.50
CA GLU A 160 3.19 10.42 13.48
C GLU A 160 2.08 9.49 12.97
N PHE A 161 2.41 8.54 12.09
CA PHE A 161 1.44 7.62 11.49
C PHE A 161 1.46 6.22 12.10
N SER A 162 2.54 5.92 12.83
CA SER A 162 2.76 4.62 13.46
C SER A 162 2.11 4.48 14.83
N SER A 163 1.85 3.24 15.24
CA SER A 163 1.26 2.88 16.53
C SER A 163 1.78 1.51 16.97
N ALA A 164 1.35 1.02 18.14
CA ALA A 164 1.63 -0.36 18.57
C ALA A 164 1.09 -1.44 17.62
N HIS A 165 0.23 -1.07 16.68
CA HIS A 165 -0.47 -1.97 15.77
C HIS A 165 -0.14 -1.74 14.29
N HIS A 166 0.48 -0.62 13.93
CA HIS A 166 0.74 -0.25 12.54
C HIS A 166 2.12 0.39 12.47
N TYR A 167 3.02 -0.20 11.69
CA TYR A 167 4.34 0.34 11.43
C TYR A 167 4.33 1.01 10.05
N VAL A 168 4.54 2.33 10.04
CA VAL A 168 4.56 3.12 8.82
C VAL A 168 5.96 3.69 8.63
N GLN A 169 6.51 3.53 7.43
CA GLN A 169 7.81 4.08 7.06
C GLN A 169 7.78 4.82 5.72
N SER A 170 8.77 5.67 5.53
CA SER A 170 9.15 6.25 4.23
C SER A 170 10.39 5.51 3.70
N GLY A 171 10.24 4.84 2.57
CA GLY A 171 11.33 4.26 1.78
C GLY A 171 11.70 5.17 0.61
N GLU A 172 12.34 4.58 -0.39
CA GLU A 172 12.74 5.24 -1.62
C GLU A 172 12.57 4.29 -2.81
N GLU A 173 12.05 4.78 -3.94
CA GLU A 173 12.11 4.08 -5.21
C GLU A 173 13.25 4.68 -6.05
N SER A 174 14.38 3.96 -6.15
CA SER A 174 15.51 4.37 -7.00
C SER A 174 15.28 3.86 -8.42
N ARG A 175 15.32 4.76 -9.41
CA ARG A 175 14.81 4.47 -10.76
C ARG A 175 15.74 4.80 -11.90
N HIS A 176 15.55 4.06 -12.99
CA HIS A 176 16.06 4.41 -14.30
C HIS A 176 15.09 3.98 -15.40
N ASN A 177 14.81 4.90 -16.33
CA ASN A 177 14.03 4.64 -17.53
C ASN A 177 14.84 4.81 -18.82
N SER A 178 14.59 3.95 -19.81
CA SER A 178 15.14 4.12 -21.18
C SER A 178 14.36 5.14 -22.00
N GLN A 179 13.10 5.38 -21.64
CA GLN A 179 12.19 6.40 -22.19
C GLN A 179 11.29 6.88 -21.05
N PRO A 180 10.63 8.06 -21.10
CA PRO A 180 9.92 8.63 -19.94
C PRO A 180 9.00 7.67 -19.15
N TRP A 181 8.42 6.67 -19.81
CA TRP A 181 7.48 5.69 -19.24
C TRP A 181 7.89 4.22 -19.43
N SER A 182 9.15 3.96 -19.81
CA SER A 182 9.65 2.60 -20.07
C SER A 182 10.87 2.31 -19.19
N PRO A 183 10.80 1.32 -18.28
CA PRO A 183 11.94 0.89 -17.50
C PRO A 183 13.17 0.62 -18.39
N GLY A 184 14.32 1.15 -17.99
CA GLY A 184 15.60 0.89 -18.65
C GLY A 184 16.37 -0.15 -17.85
N TYR A 185 17.26 0.30 -16.96
CA TYR A 185 17.87 -0.59 -15.97
C TYR A 185 16.83 -1.23 -15.05
N GLY A 186 15.80 -0.47 -14.66
CA GLY A 186 14.71 -0.95 -13.81
C GLY A 186 14.47 -0.01 -12.64
N HIS A 187 13.70 -0.48 -11.68
CA HIS A 187 13.40 0.25 -10.45
C HIS A 187 13.57 -0.67 -9.25
N ILE A 188 14.05 -0.11 -8.14
CA ILE A 188 14.22 -0.82 -6.87
C ILE A 188 13.61 -0.02 -5.73
N MET A 189 12.87 -0.69 -4.85
CA MET A 189 12.48 -0.15 -3.55
C MET A 189 13.61 -0.36 -2.56
N LEU A 190 13.90 0.69 -1.81
CA LEU A 190 14.87 0.72 -0.75
C LEU A 190 14.13 1.01 0.56
N LEU A 191 14.12 0.05 1.47
CA LEU A 191 13.46 0.16 2.78
C LEU A 191 14.48 0.13 3.91
N ASN A 192 14.04 0.50 5.12
CA ASN A 192 14.90 0.59 6.31
C ASN A 192 16.11 1.52 6.11
N LEU A 193 15.91 2.60 5.34
CA LEU A 193 16.91 3.63 5.10
C LEU A 193 17.04 4.57 6.29
N ARG A 194 18.26 5.06 6.52
CA ARG A 194 18.56 6.16 7.47
C ARG A 194 18.76 7.47 6.73
N ASN A 195 19.31 7.40 5.53
CA ASN A 195 19.52 8.51 4.61
C ASN A 195 19.06 8.09 3.22
N VAL A 196 18.60 9.07 2.45
CA VAL A 196 18.32 8.94 1.01
C VAL A 196 19.55 8.42 0.28
N VAL A 197 19.35 7.58 -0.74
CA VAL A 197 20.39 7.03 -1.60
C VAL A 197 20.44 7.82 -2.91
N ASP A 198 21.55 8.53 -3.15
CA ASP A 198 21.74 9.29 -4.38
C ASP A 198 22.50 8.50 -5.46
N PRO A 199 22.16 8.69 -6.75
CA PRO A 199 21.02 9.48 -7.21
C PRO A 199 19.69 8.71 -7.10
N LEU A 200 18.63 9.43 -6.70
CA LEU A 200 17.27 8.90 -6.58
C LEU A 200 16.68 8.39 -7.91
N SER A 201 17.08 9.02 -9.01
CA SER A 201 16.70 8.65 -10.36
C SER A 201 17.83 9.00 -11.31
N ARG A 202 17.85 8.37 -12.48
CA ARG A 202 18.90 8.53 -13.49
C ARG A 202 18.29 8.84 -14.86
N GLY A 203 19.10 9.41 -15.73
CA GLY A 203 18.77 9.54 -17.15
C GLY A 203 17.54 10.42 -17.37
N VAL A 204 16.66 9.98 -18.28
CA VAL A 204 15.47 10.74 -18.71
C VAL A 204 14.49 11.11 -17.60
N LEU A 205 14.57 10.42 -16.45
CA LEU A 205 13.78 10.74 -15.26
C LEU A 205 14.30 11.96 -14.50
N VAL A 206 15.56 12.37 -14.68
CA VAL A 206 16.11 13.58 -14.04
C VAL A 206 15.96 14.76 -14.98
N ASP A 207 16.58 14.71 -16.16
CA ASP A 207 16.41 15.69 -17.22
C ASP A 207 16.75 15.07 -18.61
N SER A 208 17.07 15.89 -19.60
CA SER A 208 17.36 15.41 -20.97
C SER A 208 18.84 15.07 -21.22
N TYR A 209 19.71 15.34 -20.25
CA TYR A 209 21.17 15.26 -20.34
C TYR A 209 21.82 14.49 -19.19
N ASP A 210 21.10 14.27 -18.09
CA ASP A 210 21.54 13.42 -16.97
C ASP A 210 21.95 12.04 -17.49
N PRO A 211 23.08 11.48 -17.04
CA PRO A 211 23.57 10.21 -17.55
C PRO A 211 22.75 9.03 -17.02
N ASP A 212 22.73 7.95 -17.79
CA ASP A 212 22.28 6.63 -17.34
C ASP A 212 23.35 5.99 -16.42
N TYR A 213 23.79 6.70 -15.36
CA TYR A 213 24.86 6.28 -14.47
C TYR A 213 24.70 6.90 -13.07
N PRO A 214 25.07 6.20 -11.97
CA PRO A 214 25.58 4.82 -11.90
C PRO A 214 24.50 3.75 -12.17
N PRO A 215 24.85 2.48 -12.41
CA PRO A 215 23.89 1.37 -12.40
C PRO A 215 23.07 1.32 -11.10
N LEU A 216 21.87 0.74 -11.14
CA LEU A 216 21.02 0.59 -9.93
C LEU A 216 21.68 -0.28 -8.87
N SER A 217 22.49 -1.24 -9.32
CA SER A 217 23.30 -2.08 -8.45
C SER A 217 24.17 -1.29 -7.46
N TYR A 218 24.55 -0.04 -7.74
CA TYR A 218 25.28 0.81 -6.79
C TYR A 218 24.36 1.34 -5.69
N ALA A 219 23.13 1.72 -6.03
CA ALA A 219 22.13 2.10 -5.03
C ALA A 219 21.78 0.93 -4.10
N CYS A 220 21.80 -0.32 -4.61
CA CYS A 220 21.69 -1.51 -3.75
C CYS A 220 22.80 -1.55 -2.68
N ASP A 221 24.06 -1.36 -3.09
CA ASP A 221 25.21 -1.40 -2.17
C ASP A 221 25.12 -0.26 -1.13
N ASP A 222 24.65 0.91 -1.55
CA ASP A 222 24.49 2.08 -0.68
C ASP A 222 23.36 1.90 0.33
N ALA A 223 22.24 1.29 -0.08
CA ALA A 223 21.17 0.88 0.82
C ALA A 223 21.67 -0.14 1.85
N HIS A 224 22.35 -1.20 1.42
CA HIS A 224 22.90 -2.22 2.31
C HIS A 224 23.93 -1.66 3.29
N ARG A 225 24.76 -0.69 2.88
CA ARG A 225 25.78 -0.07 3.75
C ARG A 225 25.19 0.62 4.99
N GLN A 226 23.95 1.08 4.90
CA GLN A 226 23.22 1.68 6.02
C GLN A 226 22.24 0.72 6.72
N GLY A 227 22.24 -0.56 6.35
CA GLY A 227 21.34 -1.58 6.88
C GLY A 227 19.96 -1.61 6.23
N GLY A 228 19.80 -0.93 5.08
CA GLY A 228 18.60 -1.00 4.26
C GLY A 228 18.43 -2.37 3.60
N ILE A 229 17.27 -2.61 3.01
CA ILE A 229 17.00 -3.76 2.15
C ILE A 229 16.58 -3.30 0.76
N VAL A 230 16.76 -4.17 -0.23
CA VAL A 230 16.50 -3.90 -1.65
C VAL A 230 15.44 -4.85 -2.17
N ILE A 231 14.34 -4.29 -2.68
CA ILE A 231 13.26 -5.05 -3.31
C ILE A 231 13.19 -4.65 -4.78
N TRP A 232 13.27 -5.60 -5.70
CA TRP A 232 13.08 -5.28 -7.12
C TRP A 232 11.60 -5.04 -7.44
N CYS A 233 11.27 -3.97 -8.16
CA CYS A 233 9.88 -3.58 -8.44
C CYS A 233 9.31 -4.19 -9.73
N HIS A 234 8.03 -3.93 -9.99
CA HIS A 234 7.40 -4.05 -11.31
C HIS A 234 7.54 -5.45 -11.95
N ASN A 235 7.35 -6.52 -11.17
CA ASN A 235 7.44 -7.92 -11.61
C ASN A 235 8.78 -8.30 -12.29
N GLY A 236 9.87 -7.58 -11.98
CA GLY A 236 11.18 -7.85 -12.59
C GLY A 236 11.51 -7.05 -13.82
N GLN A 237 10.66 -6.10 -14.22
CA GLN A 237 10.94 -5.26 -15.39
C GLN A 237 12.24 -4.47 -15.20
N GLY A 238 12.98 -4.32 -16.30
CA GLY A 238 14.29 -3.68 -16.33
C GLY A 238 15.44 -4.65 -16.58
N MET A 239 16.49 -4.14 -17.24
CA MET A 239 17.64 -4.95 -17.67
C MET A 239 18.53 -5.44 -16.52
N GLU A 240 18.60 -4.70 -15.41
CA GLU A 240 19.53 -5.01 -14.31
C GLU A 240 19.00 -6.05 -13.32
N ALA A 241 17.73 -6.44 -13.39
CA ALA A 241 17.12 -7.38 -12.46
C ALA A 241 17.93 -8.70 -12.30
N PRO A 242 18.28 -9.43 -13.38
CA PRO A 242 19.09 -10.65 -13.26
C PRO A 242 20.54 -10.37 -12.84
N VAL A 243 21.08 -9.20 -13.14
CA VAL A 243 22.45 -8.81 -12.76
C VAL A 243 22.52 -8.57 -11.25
N ALA A 244 21.59 -7.79 -10.71
CA ALA A 244 21.48 -7.53 -9.28
C ALA A 244 21.22 -8.83 -8.50
N ALA A 245 20.36 -9.72 -9.02
CA ALA A 245 20.14 -11.04 -8.44
C ALA A 245 21.43 -11.88 -8.41
N ALA A 246 22.17 -11.95 -9.54
CA ALA A 246 23.42 -12.71 -9.62
C ALA A 246 24.53 -12.18 -8.71
N LEU A 247 24.54 -10.88 -8.44
CA LEU A 247 25.47 -10.23 -7.52
C LEU A 247 25.03 -10.36 -6.04
N GLY A 248 23.88 -10.98 -5.75
CA GLY A 248 23.35 -11.11 -4.39
C GLY A 248 22.87 -9.79 -3.79
N LYS A 249 22.44 -8.85 -4.64
CA LYS A 249 22.05 -7.49 -4.23
C LYS A 249 20.56 -7.32 -3.92
N LEU A 250 19.75 -8.35 -4.16
CA LEU A 250 18.30 -8.30 -3.96
C LEU A 250 17.91 -9.11 -2.73
N ASP A 251 17.11 -8.49 -1.87
CA ASP A 251 16.56 -9.10 -0.67
C ASP A 251 15.15 -9.66 -0.89
N ALA A 252 14.39 -9.05 -1.81
CA ALA A 252 13.06 -9.51 -2.21
C ALA A 252 12.71 -9.03 -3.62
N PHE A 253 11.57 -9.49 -4.10
CA PHE A 253 11.08 -9.25 -5.45
C PHE A 253 9.57 -8.99 -5.42
N ASN A 254 9.15 -7.81 -5.86
CA ASN A 254 7.74 -7.49 -5.97
C ASN A 254 7.09 -8.27 -7.11
N LEU A 255 5.98 -8.91 -6.79
CA LEU A 255 5.03 -9.54 -7.70
C LEU A 255 3.67 -8.89 -7.48
N PHE A 256 2.78 -8.95 -8.48
CA PHE A 256 1.53 -8.16 -8.50
C PHE A 256 1.78 -6.64 -8.44
N ASP A 257 2.91 -6.18 -8.99
CA ASP A 257 3.33 -4.79 -8.91
C ASP A 257 3.47 -4.25 -10.34
N PRO A 258 2.71 -3.24 -10.77
CA PRO A 258 1.74 -2.43 -10.00
C PRO A 258 0.34 -3.04 -9.89
N GLY A 259 -0.50 -2.47 -9.02
CA GLY A 259 -1.83 -3.01 -8.66
C GLY A 259 -2.88 -3.09 -9.78
N TRP A 260 -2.61 -2.53 -10.97
CA TRP A 260 -3.49 -2.59 -12.15
C TRP A 260 -3.01 -3.59 -13.21
N ASN A 261 -1.90 -4.29 -12.98
CA ASN A 261 -1.39 -5.32 -13.88
C ASN A 261 -1.77 -6.72 -13.38
N ASP A 262 -2.01 -7.63 -14.33
CA ASP A 262 -2.09 -9.05 -14.03
C ASP A 262 -0.77 -9.54 -13.43
N ALA A 263 -0.86 -10.62 -12.67
CA ALA A 263 0.30 -11.26 -12.07
C ALA A 263 1.25 -11.78 -13.15
N GLU A 264 2.39 -11.11 -13.33
CA GLU A 264 3.42 -11.55 -14.25
C GLU A 264 4.50 -12.31 -13.49
N TYR A 265 4.61 -13.61 -13.74
CA TYR A 265 5.59 -14.48 -13.09
C TYR A 265 6.71 -14.93 -14.02
N ASP A 266 6.70 -14.52 -15.28
CA ASP A 266 7.63 -15.04 -16.30
C ASP A 266 9.08 -14.73 -15.94
N ILE A 267 9.38 -13.48 -15.58
CA ILE A 267 10.73 -13.08 -15.16
C ILE A 267 11.10 -13.78 -13.85
N TYR A 268 10.17 -13.81 -12.89
CA TYR A 268 10.38 -14.45 -11.60
C TYR A 268 10.75 -15.93 -11.73
N TYR A 269 9.96 -16.71 -12.48
CA TYR A 269 10.24 -18.13 -12.71
C TYR A 269 11.53 -18.33 -13.51
N ARG A 270 11.87 -17.46 -14.45
CA ARG A 270 13.17 -17.51 -15.14
C ARG A 270 14.34 -17.29 -14.17
N MET A 271 14.21 -16.36 -13.22
CA MET A 271 15.21 -16.15 -12.18
C MET A 271 15.32 -17.35 -11.24
N LEU A 272 14.20 -17.93 -10.80
CA LEU A 272 14.18 -19.16 -10.00
C LEU A 272 14.84 -20.33 -10.75
N ASN A 273 14.54 -20.49 -12.04
CA ASN A 273 15.15 -21.53 -12.89
C ASN A 273 16.66 -21.33 -13.09
N ALA A 274 17.15 -20.08 -12.99
CA ALA A 274 18.58 -19.76 -12.99
C ALA A 274 19.25 -20.00 -11.63
N GLY A 275 18.51 -20.45 -10.62
CA GLY A 275 19.02 -20.78 -9.28
C GLY A 275 18.99 -19.61 -8.29
N PHE A 276 18.45 -18.45 -8.67
CA PHE A 276 18.28 -17.33 -7.75
C PHE A 276 17.12 -17.60 -6.82
N ARG A 277 17.32 -17.40 -5.50
CA ARG A 277 16.26 -17.53 -4.50
C ARG A 277 15.84 -16.12 -4.08
N LEU A 278 14.72 -15.66 -4.62
CA LEU A 278 14.21 -14.31 -4.41
C LEU A 278 12.89 -14.37 -3.63
N PRO A 279 12.87 -13.91 -2.37
CA PRO A 279 11.65 -13.79 -1.58
C PRO A 279 10.57 -12.98 -2.28
N ALA A 280 9.31 -13.43 -2.18
CA ALA A 280 8.18 -12.70 -2.73
C ALA A 280 7.80 -11.51 -1.83
N SER A 281 7.60 -10.35 -2.45
CA SER A 281 7.02 -9.14 -1.88
C SER A 281 5.92 -8.61 -2.81
N THR A 282 5.20 -7.58 -2.39
CA THR A 282 4.24 -6.88 -3.26
C THR A 282 3.92 -5.48 -2.72
N GLY A 283 3.45 -4.63 -3.61
CA GLY A 283 2.80 -3.38 -3.27
C GLY A 283 1.91 -2.90 -4.41
N SER A 284 1.38 -1.70 -4.27
CA SER A 284 0.39 -1.14 -5.19
C SER A 284 0.99 -0.13 -6.17
N ASP A 285 2.26 0.26 -5.98
CA ASP A 285 2.98 1.34 -6.68
C ASP A 285 2.37 2.71 -6.38
N TRP A 286 1.13 2.96 -6.79
CA TRP A 286 0.42 4.22 -6.52
C TRP A 286 -0.77 4.06 -5.61
N PHE A 287 -0.78 4.85 -4.54
CA PHE A 287 -1.78 4.81 -3.46
C PHE A 287 -1.98 3.38 -2.92
N ILE A 288 -2.85 3.17 -1.93
CA ILE A 288 -3.37 1.81 -1.70
C ILE A 288 -4.58 1.61 -2.60
N SER A 289 -4.30 1.25 -3.86
CA SER A 289 -5.28 1.15 -4.94
C SER A 289 -5.79 -0.27 -5.21
N SER A 290 -5.17 -1.26 -4.59
CA SER A 290 -5.50 -2.69 -4.68
C SER A 290 -5.43 -3.33 -3.30
N ALA A 291 -5.86 -4.59 -3.21
CA ALA A 291 -5.76 -5.40 -1.99
C ALA A 291 -4.41 -6.14 -1.85
N ASN A 292 -3.44 -5.85 -2.73
CA ASN A 292 -2.13 -6.49 -2.75
C ASN A 292 -1.43 -6.34 -1.40
N ARG A 293 -0.98 -7.45 -0.84
CA ARG A 293 -0.24 -7.49 0.42
C ARG A 293 0.70 -8.67 0.50
N VAL A 294 1.82 -8.47 1.15
CA VAL A 294 2.76 -9.51 1.55
C VAL A 294 2.56 -9.82 3.02
N TYR A 295 2.38 -11.08 3.36
CA TYR A 295 2.41 -11.55 4.73
C TYR A 295 3.80 -12.08 5.04
N ALA A 296 4.38 -11.65 6.16
CA ALA A 296 5.65 -12.17 6.66
C ALA A 296 5.44 -12.93 7.98
N SER A 297 6.09 -14.10 8.11
CA SER A 297 6.01 -14.93 9.32
C SER A 297 7.06 -14.49 10.35
N THR A 298 6.62 -13.74 11.35
CA THR A 298 7.47 -13.14 12.41
C THR A 298 7.26 -13.76 13.78
N GLY A 299 6.28 -14.66 13.94
CA GLY A 299 5.88 -15.19 15.25
C GLY A 299 4.79 -14.35 15.91
N ALA A 300 4.44 -14.65 17.17
CA ALA A 300 3.20 -14.20 17.80
C ALA A 300 3.07 -12.68 18.00
N ALA A 301 4.19 -11.96 18.09
CA ALA A 301 4.21 -10.51 18.20
C ALA A 301 4.82 -9.89 16.93
N PHE A 302 4.30 -8.73 16.55
CA PHE A 302 4.91 -7.93 15.50
C PHE A 302 6.11 -7.16 16.06
N ASP A 303 7.26 -7.34 15.42
CA ASP A 303 8.42 -6.47 15.52
C ASP A 303 8.91 -6.18 14.09
N TYR A 304 9.33 -4.95 13.83
CA TYR A 304 9.71 -4.54 12.49
C TYR A 304 11.01 -5.21 12.00
N ALA A 305 11.99 -5.40 12.87
CA ALA A 305 13.24 -6.07 12.51
C ALA A 305 12.97 -7.56 12.20
N ASP A 306 12.10 -8.21 12.97
CA ASP A 306 11.65 -9.58 12.68
C ASP A 306 10.85 -9.66 11.38
N TRP A 307 10.03 -8.65 11.07
CA TRP A 307 9.29 -8.54 9.81
C TRP A 307 10.23 -8.43 8.61
N LEU A 308 11.23 -7.55 8.67
CA LEU A 308 12.27 -7.46 7.64
C LEU A 308 13.06 -8.77 7.50
N GLY A 309 13.48 -9.37 8.62
CA GLY A 309 14.21 -10.63 8.61
C GLY A 309 13.38 -11.80 8.04
N ALA A 310 12.07 -11.81 8.25
CA ALA A 310 11.15 -12.78 7.65
C ALA A 310 11.00 -12.57 6.14
N LEU A 311 10.92 -11.31 5.69
CA LEU A 311 10.93 -10.96 4.27
C LEU A 311 12.21 -11.45 3.59
N GLN A 312 13.38 -11.08 4.11
CA GLN A 312 14.69 -11.48 3.56
C GLN A 312 14.89 -13.01 3.55
N ALA A 313 14.33 -13.71 4.55
CA ALA A 313 14.43 -15.16 4.63
C ALA A 313 13.42 -15.91 3.75
N GLY A 314 12.55 -15.20 3.00
CA GLY A 314 11.52 -15.83 2.18
C GLY A 314 10.43 -16.52 2.97
N ARG A 315 10.23 -16.16 4.24
CA ARG A 315 9.10 -16.63 5.05
C ARG A 315 7.87 -15.77 4.77
N THR A 316 7.53 -15.67 3.49
CA THR A 316 6.47 -14.80 2.99
C THR A 316 5.50 -15.52 2.08
N PHE A 317 4.29 -14.98 2.00
CA PHE A 317 3.39 -15.22 0.88
C PHE A 317 2.72 -13.90 0.49
N ILE A 318 2.27 -13.81 -0.75
CA ILE A 318 1.58 -12.63 -1.28
C ILE A 318 0.15 -13.02 -1.65
N THR A 319 -0.78 -12.07 -1.50
CA THR A 319 -2.18 -12.23 -1.92
C THR A 319 -2.75 -10.87 -2.30
N ASN A 320 -3.77 -10.88 -3.15
CA ASN A 320 -4.64 -9.73 -3.42
C ASN A 320 -6.07 -9.99 -2.96
N GLY A 321 -6.30 -11.02 -2.14
CA GLY A 321 -7.62 -11.37 -1.67
C GLY A 321 -7.67 -12.34 -0.48
N PRO A 322 -8.88 -12.75 -0.07
CA PRO A 322 -10.17 -12.41 -0.69
C PRO A 322 -10.46 -10.90 -0.59
N ALA A 323 -10.95 -10.31 -1.69
CA ALA A 323 -11.24 -8.88 -1.84
C ALA A 323 -12.61 -8.70 -2.48
#